data_AF-A0AAW1Z4A5-F1
#
_entry.id   AF-A0AAW1Z4A5-F1
#
_cell.length_a   1.000
_cell.length_b   1.000
_cell.length_c   1.000
_cell.angle_alpha   90.00
_cell.angle_beta   90.00
_cell.angle_gamma   90.00
#
_symmetry.space_group_name_H-M   'P 1'
#
loop_
_entity.id
_entity.type
_entity.pdbx_description
1 polymer ?
#
loop_
_entity_poly.entity_id
_entity_poly.type
_entity_poly.pdbx_seq_one_letter_code
_entity_poly.pdbx_strand_id
1 'polypeptide(L)'
;MEDFFRETVGITASENSPLLDRAHCIPAPKPPASSRPRPMIVRVHHFQIKQRILQLARDKPLLFRGNKVYIFPDFTQEVVKRRMAFADVKKLLRNAAVKYGLLFPA
;
A
#
# COMPACT_ATOMS: atom_id res chain seq x y z
N MET A 1 13.82 -8.79 -2.33
CA MET A 1 12.83 -7.67 -2.25
C MET A 1 13.06 -6.65 -3.35
N GLU A 2 14.30 -6.50 -3.83
CA GLU A 2 14.63 -5.64 -4.97
C GLU A 2 13.85 -6.02 -6.23
N ASP A 3 13.78 -7.31 -6.58
CA ASP A 3 12.98 -7.79 -7.72
C ASP A 3 11.51 -7.38 -7.63
N PHE A 4 10.97 -7.36 -6.42
CA PHE A 4 9.59 -6.96 -6.18
C PHE A 4 9.38 -5.50 -6.55
N PHE A 5 10.21 -4.57 -6.04
CA PHE A 5 10.04 -3.15 -6.34
C PHE A 5 10.37 -2.81 -7.79
N ARG A 6 11.33 -3.52 -8.38
CA ARG A 6 11.67 -3.39 -9.79
C ARG A 6 10.49 -3.77 -10.69
N GLU A 7 9.86 -4.91 -10.43
CA GLU A 7 8.75 -5.41 -11.25
C GLU A 7 7.43 -4.67 -11.00
N THR A 8 7.11 -4.38 -9.74
CA THR A 8 5.82 -3.76 -9.38
C THR A 8 5.81 -2.27 -9.68
N VAL A 9 6.77 -1.54 -9.11
CA VAL A 9 6.76 -0.07 -9.08
C VAL A 9 7.58 0.50 -10.23
N GLY A 10 8.46 -0.29 -10.86
CA GLY A 10 9.34 0.16 -11.93
C GLY A 10 10.47 1.06 -11.42
N ILE A 11 10.77 1.01 -10.11
CA ILE A 11 11.92 1.73 -9.54
C ILE A 11 13.15 0.89 -9.88
N THR A 12 13.93 1.34 -10.87
CA THR A 12 15.16 0.70 -11.34
C THR A 12 16.39 1.41 -10.80
N ALA A 13 17.51 0.66 -10.76
CA ALA A 13 18.77 0.98 -10.12
C ALA A 13 19.47 2.30 -10.52
N SER A 14 18.91 3.15 -11.40
CA SER A 14 19.43 4.51 -11.61
C SER A 14 18.88 5.53 -10.59
N GLU A 15 17.77 5.21 -9.93
CA GLU A 15 17.28 5.90 -8.73
C GLU A 15 17.24 4.85 -7.62
N ASN A 16 18.26 4.88 -6.74
CA ASN A 16 18.47 4.02 -5.58
C ASN A 16 17.26 3.16 -5.20
N SER A 17 17.38 1.83 -5.39
CA SER A 17 16.43 0.85 -4.86
C SER A 17 15.93 1.27 -3.48
N PRO A 18 14.63 1.16 -3.18
CA PRO A 18 14.09 1.71 -1.93
C PRO A 18 14.89 1.19 -0.73
N LEU A 19 15.59 2.08 -0.03
CA LEU A 19 16.29 1.71 1.20
C LEU A 19 15.24 1.39 2.26
N LEU A 20 15.31 0.19 2.82
CA LEU A 20 14.35 -0.30 3.80
C LEU A 20 15.01 -0.40 5.16
N ASP A 21 14.38 0.21 6.17
CA ASP A 21 14.78 0.01 7.55
C ASP A 21 14.39 -1.39 8.03
N ARG A 22 13.23 -1.86 7.59
CA ARG A 22 12.65 -3.13 8.04
C ARG A 22 11.62 -3.63 7.03
N ALA A 23 11.58 -4.94 6.84
CA ALA A 23 10.50 -5.59 6.13
C ALA A 23 10.22 -6.97 6.73
N HIS A 24 8.96 -7.23 7.07
CA HIS A 24 8.56 -8.47 7.73
C HIS A 24 7.08 -8.78 7.48
N CYS A 25 6.71 -10.05 7.57
CA CYS A 25 5.30 -10.45 7.57
C CYS A 25 4.71 -10.28 8.97
N ILE A 26 3.40 -10.03 9.03
CA ILE A 26 2.66 -10.02 10.30
C ILE A 26 2.88 -11.35 11.04
N PRO A 27 3.13 -11.32 12.36
CA PRO A 27 3.29 -12.51 13.18
C PRO A 27 1.94 -13.21 13.37
N ALA A 28 1.51 -13.93 12.34
CA ALA A 28 0.32 -14.78 12.32
C ALA A 28 0.70 -16.18 11.80
N PRO A 29 -0.05 -17.24 12.14
CA PRO A 29 0.17 -18.57 11.57
C PRO A 29 0.27 -18.52 10.05
N LYS A 30 1.15 -19.36 9.48
CA LYS A 30 1.30 -19.42 8.03
C LYS A 30 -0.01 -19.94 7.43
N PRO A 31 -0.66 -19.18 6.54
CA PRO A 31 -1.93 -19.58 5.96
C PRO A 31 -1.69 -20.72 4.93
N PRO A 32 -2.70 -21.58 4.67
CA PRO A 32 -2.62 -22.62 3.63
C PRO A 32 -2.28 -22.05 2.26
N ALA A 33 -1.66 -22.85 1.38
CA ALA A 33 -1.20 -22.40 0.06
C ALA A 33 -2.31 -21.82 -0.83
N SER A 34 -3.55 -22.29 -0.67
CA SER A 34 -4.72 -21.82 -1.42
C SER A 34 -5.33 -20.52 -0.89
N SER A 35 -4.86 -20.02 0.25
CA SER A 35 -5.45 -18.87 0.94
C SER A 35 -4.60 -17.61 0.81
N ARG A 36 -5.18 -16.47 1.18
CA ARG A 36 -4.51 -15.16 1.03
C ARG A 36 -3.18 -15.13 1.79
N PRO A 37 -2.07 -14.72 1.15
CA PRO A 37 -0.78 -14.56 1.82
C PRO A 37 -0.85 -13.56 2.99
N ARG A 38 0.01 -13.75 4.00
CA ARG A 38 0.15 -12.79 5.10
C ARG A 38 0.55 -11.41 4.56
N PRO A 39 -0.05 -10.31 5.03
CA PRO A 39 0.44 -8.99 4.72
C PRO A 39 1.90 -8.82 5.17
N MET A 40 2.67 -8.11 4.36
CA MET A 40 4.02 -7.68 4.69
C MET A 40 3.99 -6.21 5.09
N ILE A 41 4.63 -5.88 6.21
CA ILE A 41 4.85 -4.52 6.68
C ILE A 41 6.26 -4.13 6.29
N VAL A 42 6.37 -3.04 5.52
CA VAL A 42 7.64 -2.50 5.04
C VAL A 42 7.82 -1.07 5.54
N ARG A 43 8.91 -0.83 6.24
CA ARG A 43 9.36 0.51 6.65
C ARG A 43 10.42 0.99 5.67
N VAL A 44 10.04 1.93 4.83
CA VAL A 44 10.92 2.61 3.87
C VAL A 44 11.63 3.75 4.58
N HIS A 45 12.96 3.82 4.44
CA HIS A 45 13.81 4.80 5.12
C HIS A 45 13.49 6.24 4.68
N HIS A 46 13.39 6.47 3.37
CA HIS A 46 13.13 7.79 2.82
C HIS A 46 11.63 8.05 2.59
N PHE A 47 11.12 9.13 3.17
CA PHE A 47 9.72 9.52 3.05
C PHE A 47 9.29 9.77 1.59
N GLN A 48 10.13 10.41 0.78
CA GLN A 48 9.83 10.68 -0.63
C GLN A 48 9.60 9.40 -1.43
N ILE A 49 10.45 8.39 -1.21
CA ILE A 49 10.33 7.08 -1.85
C ILE A 49 9.05 6.37 -1.39
N LYS A 50 8.74 6.41 -0.08
CA LYS A 50 7.47 5.89 0.45
C LYS A 50 6.27 6.53 -0.25
N GLN A 51 6.25 7.86 -0.36
CA GLN A 51 5.14 8.58 -1.02
C GLN A 51 5.04 8.22 -2.50
N ARG A 52 6.16 8.10 -3.19
CA ARG A 52 6.20 7.71 -4.61
C ARG A 52 5.62 6.32 -4.83
N ILE A 53 6.01 5.34 -4.01
CA ILE A 53 5.45 3.98 -4.04
C ILE A 53 3.93 4.02 -3.83
N LEU A 54 3.45 4.77 -2.83
CA LEU A 54 2.02 4.88 -2.53
C LEU A 54 1.22 5.63 -3.60
N GLN A 55 1.84 6.56 -4.32
CA GLN A 55 1.22 7.21 -5.47
C GLN A 55 1.08 6.21 -6.62
N LEU A 56 2.15 5.53 -6.99
CA LEU A 56 2.15 4.54 -8.07
C LEU A 56 1.16 3.39 -7.81
N ALA A 57 1.03 2.95 -6.55
CA ALA A 57 0.05 1.95 -6.15
C ALA A 57 -1.41 2.40 -6.29
N ARG A 58 -1.69 3.71 -6.29
CA ARG A 58 -3.03 4.28 -6.51
C ARG A 58 -3.34 4.46 -7.99
N ASP A 59 -2.33 4.83 -8.78
CA ASP A 59 -2.52 5.23 -10.17
C ASP A 59 -2.68 4.03 -11.11
N LYS A 60 -1.99 2.91 -10.83
CA LYS A 60 -2.05 1.70 -11.68
C LYS A 60 -2.06 0.40 -10.87
N PRO A 61 -2.65 -0.68 -11.42
CA PRO A 61 -2.47 -2.02 -10.86
C PRO A 61 -1.00 -2.41 -10.86
N LEU A 62 -0.52 -2.95 -9.74
CA LEU A 62 0.84 -3.47 -9.60
C LEU A 62 0.84 -4.98 -9.84
N LEU A 63 1.83 -5.47 -10.57
CA LEU A 63 2.02 -6.89 -10.86
C LEU A 63 3.38 -7.37 -10.34
N PHE A 64 3.40 -8.53 -9.72
CA PHE A 64 4.61 -9.25 -9.34
C PHE A 64 4.49 -10.71 -9.75
N ARG A 65 5.38 -11.19 -10.61
CA ARG A 65 5.35 -12.52 -11.22
C ARG A 65 3.99 -12.84 -11.83
N GLY A 66 3.40 -11.87 -12.54
CA GLY A 66 2.06 -11.96 -13.13
C GLY A 66 0.89 -11.86 -12.14
N ASN A 67 1.14 -11.76 -10.83
CA ASN A 67 0.08 -11.67 -9.81
C ASN A 67 -0.17 -10.22 -9.39
N LYS A 68 -1.45 -9.86 -9.21
CA LYS A 68 -1.82 -8.54 -8.70
C LYS A 68 -1.38 -8.36 -7.26
N VAL A 69 -0.73 -7.24 -6.98
CA VAL A 69 -0.30 -6.85 -5.63
C VAL A 69 -0.90 -5.51 -5.26
N TYR A 70 -1.23 -5.36 -3.97
CA TYR A 70 -1.79 -4.15 -3.42
C TYR A 70 -0.87 -3.61 -2.34
N ILE A 71 -0.59 -2.29 -2.40
CA ILE A 71 0.21 -1.58 -1.41
C ILE A 71 -0.66 -0.47 -0.82
N PHE A 72 -0.75 -0.43 0.50
CA PHE A 72 -1.56 0.54 1.25
C PHE A 72 -0.70 1.24 2.30
N PRO A 73 -1.04 2.48 2.69
CA PRO A 73 -0.44 3.09 3.87
C PRO A 73 -0.79 2.30 5.13
N ASP A 74 0.20 2.11 6.00
CA ASP A 74 0.00 1.53 7.34
C ASP A 74 -0.46 2.62 8.30
N PHE A 75 -1.66 2.45 8.87
CA PHE A 75 -2.28 3.41 9.77
C PHE A 75 -2.50 2.79 11.13
N THR A 76 -2.43 3.62 12.18
CA THR A 76 -2.82 3.19 13.53
C THR A 76 -4.31 2.86 13.57
N GLN A 77 -4.71 2.02 14.51
CA GLN A 77 -6.12 1.66 14.70
C GLN A 77 -7.02 2.89 14.91
N GLU A 78 -6.52 3.90 15.62
CA GLU A 78 -7.23 5.15 15.84
C GLU A 78 -7.51 5.90 14.52
N VAL A 79 -6.49 6.05 13.67
CA VAL A 79 -6.64 6.68 12.35
C VAL A 79 -7.61 5.88 11.49
N VAL A 80 -7.52 4.55 11.49
CA VAL A 80 -8.46 3.68 10.75
C VAL A 80 -9.90 3.92 11.22
N LYS A 81 -10.15 3.95 12.54
CA LYS A 81 -11.48 4.23 13.10
C LYS A 81 -12.01 5.60 12.66
N ARG A 82 -11.20 6.65 12.74
CA ARG A 82 -11.59 8.00 12.28
C ARG A 82 -11.93 7.99 10.79
N ARG A 83 -11.13 7.31 9.96
CA ARG A 83 -11.39 7.18 8.51
C ARG A 83 -12.65 6.38 8.19
N MET A 84 -12.99 5.39 9.02
CA MET A 84 -14.22 4.60 8.87
C MET A 84 -15.49 5.43 9.11
N ALA A 85 -15.43 6.46 9.96
CA ALA A 85 -16.57 7.36 10.20
C ALA A 85 -17.06 8.07 8.91
N PHE A 86 -16.18 8.22 7.91
CA PHE A 86 -16.52 8.83 6.62
C PHE A 86 -16.97 7.82 5.55
N ALA A 87 -17.13 6.53 5.88
CA ALA A 87 -17.44 5.49 4.91
C ALA A 87 -18.74 5.77 4.13
N ASP A 88 -19.80 6.19 4.83
CA ASP A 88 -21.11 6.45 4.23
C ASP A 88 -21.07 7.67 3.30
N VAL A 89 -20.45 8.77 3.74
CA VAL A 89 -20.27 9.97 2.92
C VAL A 89 -19.45 9.65 1.66
N LYS A 90 -18.36 8.87 1.79
CA LYS A 90 -17.56 8.43 0.63
C LYS A 90 -18.35 7.56 -0.35
N LYS A 91 -19.29 6.75 0.14
CA LYS A 91 -20.18 5.94 -0.69
C LYS A 91 -21.14 6.85 -1.47
N LEU A 92 -21.76 7.82 -0.81
CA LEU A 92 -22.63 8.81 -1.44
C LEU A 92 -21.90 9.61 -2.52
N LEU A 93 -20.72 10.15 -2.21
CA LEU A 93 -19.93 10.93 -3.16
C LEU A 93 -19.47 10.09 -4.37
N ARG A 94 -19.15 8.80 -4.16
CA ARG A 94 -18.79 7.89 -5.25
C ARG A 94 -19.98 7.62 -6.17
N ASN A 95 -21.16 7.39 -5.60
CA ASN A 95 -22.39 7.17 -6.36
C ASN A 95 -22.79 8.42 -7.17
N ALA A 96 -22.48 9.61 -6.64
CA ALA A 96 -22.69 10.89 -7.32
C ALA A 96 -21.55 11.27 -8.30
N ALA A 97 -20.57 10.39 -8.52
CA ALA A 97 -19.38 10.64 -9.35
C ALA A 97 -18.58 11.92 -8.97
N VAL A 98 -18.69 12.36 -7.71
CA VAL A 98 -17.94 13.52 -7.20
C VAL A 98 -16.52 13.10 -6.84
N LYS A 99 -15.52 13.87 -7.28
CA LYS A 99 -14.13 13.65 -6.87
C LYS A 99 -13.95 14.02 -5.40
N TYR A 100 -13.37 13.13 -4.61
CA TYR A 100 -13.07 13.36 -3.21
C TYR A 100 -11.74 12.72 -2.79
N GLY A 101 -11.19 13.19 -1.68
CA GLY A 101 -9.98 12.65 -1.06
C GLY A 101 -10.09 12.69 0.47
N LEU A 102 -9.28 11.87 1.15
CA LEU A 102 -9.20 11.86 2.62
C LEU A 102 -7.75 12.04 3.05
N LEU A 103 -7.42 13.23 3.51
CA LEU A 103 -6.08 13.59 3.96
C LEU A 103 -5.76 12.94 5.30
N PHE A 104 -4.47 12.84 5.64
CA PHE A 104 -4.05 12.36 6.96
C PHE A 104 -4.31 13.45 8.01
N PRO A 105 -4.76 13.12 9.23
CA PRO A 105 -5.08 11.77 9.73
C PRO A 105 -6.40 11.21 9.19
N ALA A 106 -7.49 11.98 9.27
CA ALA A 106 -8.81 11.71 8.74
C ALA A 106 -9.56 13.04 8.66
#